data_AF-A0A1H2MFS6-F1
#
_entry.id   AF-A0A1H2MFS6-F1
#
_cell.length_a   1.000
_cell.length_b   1.000
_cell.length_c   1.000
_cell.angle_alpha   90.00
_cell.angle_beta   90.00
_cell.angle_gamma   90.00
#
_symmetry.space_group_name_H-M   'P 1'
#
loop_
_entity.id
_entity.type
_entity.pdbx_description
1 polymer ?
#
loop_
_entity_poly.entity_id
_entity_poly.type
_entity_poly.pdbx_seq_one_letter_code
_entity_poly.pdbx_strand_id
1 'polypeptide(L)'
;MTPSGPSLERVTTDEVVVLRETLTAHRAMLEGALHGNDRLDIDRAFAAHAGLARILAHWDEYTARQQRAVVETVHYVVMSDDDQHDLTAADGFADDLARVRALQESLGYA
;
A
#
# COMPACT_ATOMS: atom_id res chain seq x y z
N MET A 1 -19.24 -17.70 -35.38
CA MET A 1 -18.02 -17.29 -34.65
C MET A 1 -18.39 -16.14 -33.74
N THR A 2 -18.61 -16.40 -32.46
CA THR A 2 -18.76 -15.35 -31.44
C THR A 2 -17.36 -14.82 -31.10
N PRO A 3 -17.12 -13.50 -31.12
CA PRO A 3 -15.86 -12.96 -30.64
C PRO A 3 -15.82 -13.09 -29.11
N SER A 4 -14.77 -13.75 -28.61
CA SER A 4 -14.43 -13.79 -27.19
C SER A 4 -14.27 -12.37 -26.66
N GLY A 5 -15.08 -12.02 -25.64
CA GLY A 5 -14.94 -10.77 -24.91
C GLY A 5 -13.56 -10.67 -24.24
N PRO A 6 -13.11 -9.46 -23.87
CA PRO A 6 -11.82 -9.28 -23.22
C PRO A 6 -11.77 -10.10 -21.93
N SER A 7 -10.78 -11.01 -21.85
CA SER A 7 -10.52 -11.85 -20.70
C SER A 7 -10.28 -11.00 -19.46
N LEU A 8 -11.17 -11.13 -18.47
CA LEU A 8 -11.07 -10.48 -17.15
C LEU A 8 -9.73 -10.74 -16.44
N GLU A 9 -9.00 -11.81 -16.79
CA GLU A 9 -7.67 -12.13 -16.28
C GLU A 9 -6.58 -11.10 -16.63
N ARG A 10 -6.72 -10.31 -17.71
CA ARG A 10 -5.70 -9.30 -18.04
C ARG A 10 -5.80 -8.04 -17.19
N VAL A 11 -7.01 -7.70 -16.73
CA VAL A 11 -7.25 -6.45 -15.99
C VAL A 11 -6.72 -6.54 -14.56
N THR A 12 -6.67 -7.74 -13.97
CA THR A 12 -6.24 -7.96 -12.57
C THR A 12 -4.73 -7.93 -12.39
N THR A 13 -3.96 -8.34 -13.41
CA THR A 13 -2.49 -8.34 -13.38
C THR A 13 -1.93 -6.92 -13.46
N ASP A 14 -2.56 -6.06 -14.26
CA ASP A 14 -2.11 -4.68 -14.46
C ASP A 14 -2.31 -3.85 -13.17
N GLU A 15 -3.39 -4.06 -12.42
CA GLU A 15 -3.70 -3.32 -11.20
C GLU A 15 -2.70 -3.63 -10.07
N VAL A 16 -2.39 -4.90 -9.80
CA VAL A 16 -1.42 -5.27 -8.75
C VAL A 16 -0.01 -4.79 -9.07
N VAL A 17 0.36 -4.75 -10.35
CA VAL A 17 1.65 -4.18 -10.80
C VAL A 17 1.70 -2.70 -10.48
N VAL A 18 0.66 -1.94 -10.83
CA VAL A 18 0.58 -0.50 -10.50
C VAL A 18 0.68 -0.28 -9.00
N LEU A 19 -0.05 -1.03 -8.17
CA LEU A 19 0.02 -0.88 -6.70
C LEU A 19 1.43 -1.14 -6.15
N ARG A 20 2.14 -2.15 -6.68
CA ARG A 20 3.53 -2.46 -6.28
C ARG A 20 4.49 -1.34 -6.70
N GLU A 21 4.32 -0.80 -7.90
CA GLU A 21 5.13 0.32 -8.39
C GLU A 21 4.88 1.59 -7.55
N THR A 22 3.61 1.88 -7.22
CA THR A 22 3.25 3.00 -6.35
C THR A 22 3.89 2.88 -4.97
N LEU A 23 3.83 1.72 -4.33
CA LEU A 23 4.51 1.49 -3.04
C LEU A 23 6.04 1.63 -3.16
N THR A 24 6.62 1.13 -4.25
CA THR A 24 8.06 1.25 -4.48
C THR A 24 8.49 2.71 -4.62
N ALA A 25 7.74 3.51 -5.38
CA ALA A 25 7.99 4.93 -5.54
C ALA A 25 7.82 5.69 -4.22
N HIS A 26 6.77 5.39 -3.47
CA HIS A 26 6.51 6.01 -2.17
C HIS A 26 7.65 5.71 -1.18
N ARG A 27 8.10 4.45 -1.10
CA ARG A 27 9.23 4.05 -0.26
C ARG A 27 10.53 4.81 -0.61
N ALA A 28 10.84 4.95 -1.90
CA ALA A 28 12.03 5.66 -2.34
C ALA A 28 12.00 7.15 -1.94
N MET A 29 10.82 7.78 -1.98
CA MET A 29 10.62 9.14 -1.50
C MET A 29 10.88 9.26 0.01
N LEU A 30 10.34 8.34 0.83
CA LEU A 30 10.57 8.32 2.28
C LEU A 30 12.04 8.09 2.63
N GLU A 31 12.72 7.17 1.93
CA GLU A 31 14.15 6.95 2.07
C GLU A 31 14.95 8.21 1.71
N GLY A 32 14.53 8.95 0.67
CA GLY A 32 15.10 10.25 0.33
C GLY A 32 14.91 11.31 1.41
N ALA A 33 13.74 11.36 2.05
CA ALA A 33 13.45 12.27 3.15
C ALA A 33 14.30 11.96 4.39
N LEU A 34 14.52 10.68 4.72
CA LEU A 34 15.38 10.25 5.81
C LEU A 34 16.81 10.76 5.65
N HIS A 35 17.39 10.62 4.45
CA HIS A 35 18.74 11.13 4.17
C HIS A 35 18.86 12.66 4.34
N GLY A 36 17.75 13.39 4.27
CA GLY A 36 17.69 14.83 4.52
C GLY A 36 17.44 15.21 5.98
N ASN A 37 16.99 14.27 6.83
CA ASN A 37 16.64 14.53 8.23
C ASN A 37 16.66 13.23 9.07
N ASP A 38 17.79 12.98 9.74
CA ASP A 38 18.03 11.79 10.59
C ASP A 38 17.10 11.66 11.82
N ARG A 39 16.23 12.65 12.07
CA ARG A 39 15.27 12.64 13.18
C ARG A 39 13.86 12.18 12.78
N LEU A 40 13.64 11.90 11.50
CA LEU A 40 12.37 11.34 11.01
C LEU A 40 12.21 9.90 11.50
N ASP A 41 11.14 9.63 12.24
CA ASP A 41 10.73 8.27 12.62
C ASP A 41 9.86 7.67 11.50
N ILE A 42 10.51 7.03 10.53
CA ILE A 42 9.86 6.36 9.39
C ILE A 42 9.67 4.85 9.60
N ASP A 43 10.03 4.31 10.77
CA ASP A 43 9.97 2.86 11.03
C ASP A 43 8.55 2.32 10.86
N ARG A 44 7.55 3.13 11.24
CA ARG A 44 6.13 2.80 11.09
C ARG A 44 5.70 2.76 9.62
N ALA A 45 6.20 3.68 8.79
CA ALA A 45 5.96 3.65 7.35
C ALA A 45 6.53 2.37 6.74
N PHE A 46 7.77 2.00 7.09
CA PHE A 46 8.36 0.75 6.59
C PHE A 46 7.63 -0.50 7.07
N ALA A 47 7.09 -0.50 8.28
CA ALA A 47 6.23 -1.58 8.75
C ALA A 47 4.91 -1.66 7.96
N ALA A 48 4.27 -0.52 7.67
CA ALA A 48 3.07 -0.45 6.83
C ALA A 48 3.36 -0.97 5.40
N HIS A 49 4.45 -0.51 4.78
CA HIS A 49 4.93 -0.98 3.47
C HIS A 49 5.18 -2.49 3.45
N ALA A 50 5.86 -3.03 4.46
CA ALA A 50 6.10 -4.48 4.55
C ALA A 50 4.79 -5.27 4.67
N GLY A 51 3.82 -4.77 5.43
CA GLY A 51 2.49 -5.35 5.54
C GLY A 51 1.75 -5.38 4.20
N LEU A 52 1.75 -4.27 3.47
CA LEU A 52 1.12 -4.16 2.15
C LEU A 52 1.83 -5.02 1.10
N ALA A 53 3.16 -5.09 1.10
CA ALA A 53 3.90 -5.96 0.20
C ALA A 53 3.52 -7.43 0.40
N ARG A 54 3.37 -7.88 1.67
CA ARG A 54 2.90 -9.22 1.98
C ARG A 54 1.47 -9.45 1.49
N ILE A 55 0.57 -8.50 1.70
CA ILE A 55 -0.81 -8.57 1.20
C ILE A 55 -0.84 -8.72 -0.33
N LEU A 56 -0.11 -7.88 -1.05
CA LEU A 56 -0.06 -7.88 -2.52
C LEU A 56 0.60 -9.13 -3.12
N ALA A 57 1.36 -9.91 -2.33
CA ALA A 57 1.89 -11.19 -2.78
C ALA A 57 0.79 -12.25 -2.98
N HIS A 58 -0.35 -12.10 -2.30
CA HIS A 58 -1.51 -13.00 -2.35
C HIS A 58 -2.70 -12.40 -3.13
N TRP A 59 -2.44 -11.42 -4.01
CA TRP A 59 -3.47 -10.65 -4.72
C TRP A 59 -4.53 -11.51 -5.42
N ASP A 60 -4.09 -12.58 -6.09
CA ASP A 60 -4.96 -13.47 -6.88
C ASP A 60 -5.84 -14.38 -6.01
N GLU A 61 -5.58 -14.45 -4.70
CA GLU A 61 -6.38 -15.22 -3.74
C GLU A 61 -7.58 -14.43 -3.20
N TYR A 62 -7.61 -13.12 -3.45
CA TYR A 62 -8.62 -12.22 -2.90
C TYR A 62 -9.87 -12.13 -3.74
N THR A 63 -11.02 -12.02 -3.06
CA THR A 63 -12.27 -11.60 -3.70
C THR A 63 -12.17 -10.16 -4.20
N ALA A 64 -12.98 -9.79 -5.18
CA ALA A 64 -13.04 -8.40 -5.67
C ALA A 64 -13.33 -7.37 -4.56
N ARG A 65 -14.06 -7.76 -3.50
CA ARG A 65 -14.30 -6.90 -2.34
C ARG A 65 -13.02 -6.69 -1.52
N GLN A 66 -12.24 -7.74 -1.32
CA GLN A 66 -10.95 -7.66 -0.62
C GLN A 66 -9.94 -6.87 -1.45
N GLN A 67 -9.87 -7.10 -2.76
CA GLN A 67 -9.00 -6.33 -3.66
C GLN A 67 -9.28 -4.83 -3.60
N ARG A 68 -10.55 -4.41 -3.58
CA ARG A 68 -10.90 -2.99 -3.38
C ARG A 68 -10.41 -2.42 -2.05
N ALA A 69 -10.56 -3.18 -0.95
CA ALA A 69 -10.08 -2.74 0.35
C ALA A 69 -8.54 -2.60 0.39
N VAL A 70 -7.82 -3.48 -0.33
CA VAL A 70 -6.37 -3.37 -0.52
C VAL A 70 -6.03 -2.10 -1.30
N VAL A 71 -6.69 -1.86 -2.44
CA VAL A 71 -6.49 -0.65 -3.26
C VAL A 71 -6.73 0.61 -2.43
N GLU A 72 -7.85 0.69 -1.72
CA GLU A 72 -8.18 1.84 -0.85
C GLU A 72 -7.12 2.07 0.23
N THR A 73 -6.57 1.00 0.81
CA THR A 73 -5.54 1.10 1.85
C THR A 73 -4.19 1.52 1.27
N VAL A 74 -3.79 0.98 0.11
CA VAL A 74 -2.58 1.44 -0.59
C VAL A 74 -2.73 2.91 -0.94
N HIS A 75 -3.90 3.33 -1.45
CA HIS A 75 -4.14 4.72 -1.82
C HIS A 75 -4.06 5.65 -0.61
N TYR A 76 -4.57 5.24 0.55
CA TYR A 76 -4.42 5.98 1.82
C TYR A 76 -2.94 6.18 2.16
N VAL A 77 -2.17 5.10 2.23
CA VAL A 77 -0.76 5.07 2.67
C VAL A 77 0.19 5.79 1.70
N VAL A 78 -0.23 6.11 0.48
CA VAL A 78 0.62 6.77 -0.53
C VAL A 78 0.10 8.15 -0.94
N MET A 79 -0.98 8.63 -0.30
CA MET A 79 -1.53 9.95 -0.60
C MET A 79 -0.69 11.04 0.07
N SER A 80 0.04 11.78 -0.75
CA SER A 80 1.07 12.75 -0.34
C SER A 80 0.65 13.97 0.48
N ASP A 81 -0.66 14.20 0.66
CA ASP A 81 -1.14 15.28 1.55
C ASP A 81 -0.98 14.90 3.04
N ASP A 82 -0.92 13.60 3.37
CA ASP A 82 -0.55 13.10 4.71
C ASP A 82 0.97 13.08 4.90
N ASP A 83 1.75 12.69 3.88
CA ASP A 83 3.20 12.53 4.01
C ASP A 83 3.93 13.79 4.51
N GLN A 84 3.55 15.00 4.07
CA GLN A 84 4.16 16.23 4.60
C GLN A 84 3.80 16.51 6.06
N HIS A 85 2.58 16.13 6.47
CA HIS A 85 2.15 16.22 7.85
C HIS A 85 2.85 15.17 8.70
N ASP A 86 2.93 13.91 8.25
CA ASP A 86 3.56 12.79 8.94
C ASP A 86 5.09 12.94 9.06
N LEU A 87 5.74 13.59 8.09
CA LEU A 87 7.16 13.93 8.18
C LEU A 87 7.43 15.07 9.18
N THR A 88 6.41 15.77 9.67
CA THR A 88 6.57 16.92 10.59
C THR A 88 5.83 16.78 11.92
N ALA A 89 4.85 15.89 12.01
CA ALA A 89 4.01 15.66 13.17
C ALA A 89 4.62 14.62 14.13
N ALA A 90 4.22 14.71 15.40
CA ALA A 90 4.78 13.86 16.46
C ALA A 90 4.21 12.43 16.47
N ASP A 91 3.05 12.25 15.87
CA ASP A 91 2.36 10.98 15.64
C ASP A 91 2.88 10.23 14.41
N GLY A 92 3.33 10.95 13.38
CA GLY A 92 3.89 10.37 12.15
C GLY A 92 2.98 9.31 11.52
N PHE A 93 3.57 8.30 10.87
CA PHE A 93 2.88 7.21 10.17
C PHE A 93 2.14 6.18 11.06
N ALA A 94 1.61 6.59 12.23
CA ALA A 94 0.95 5.69 13.18
C ALA A 94 -0.43 5.21 12.69
N ASP A 95 -1.17 6.11 12.06
CA ASP A 95 -2.48 5.88 11.47
C ASP A 95 -2.38 5.00 10.21
N ASP A 96 -1.38 5.23 9.37
CA ASP A 96 -0.99 4.36 8.26
C ASP A 96 -0.79 2.92 8.72
N LEU A 97 0.05 2.74 9.74
CA LEU A 97 0.30 1.42 10.31
C LEU A 97 -0.97 0.80 10.92
N ALA A 98 -1.81 1.60 11.58
CA ALA A 98 -3.08 1.12 12.11
C ALA A 98 -4.05 0.68 10.99
N ARG A 99 -4.08 1.41 9.87
CA ARG A 99 -4.89 1.10 8.69
C ARG A 99 -4.45 -0.22 8.06
N VAL A 100 -3.15 -0.42 7.88
CA VAL A 100 -2.59 -1.67 7.36
C VAL A 100 -2.87 -2.84 8.30
N ARG A 101 -2.76 -2.65 9.62
CA ARG A 101 -3.10 -3.70 10.60
C ARG A 101 -4.57 -4.09 10.54
N ALA A 102 -5.48 -3.12 10.46
CA ALA A 102 -6.91 -3.40 10.30
C ALA A 102 -7.22 -4.18 9.01
N LEU A 103 -6.52 -3.85 7.91
CA LEU A 103 -6.62 -4.61 6.67
C LEU A 103 -6.09 -6.04 6.85
N GLN A 104 -4.92 -6.22 7.46
CA GLN A 104 -4.32 -7.52 7.76
C GLN A 104 -5.26 -8.41 8.57
N GLU A 105 -5.85 -7.89 9.64
CA GLU A 105 -6.86 -8.59 10.45
C GLU A 105 -8.06 -9.01 9.62
N SER A 106 -8.59 -8.11 8.77
CA SER A 106 -9.74 -8.40 7.91
C SER A 106 -9.46 -9.47 6.84
N LEU A 107 -8.19 -9.65 6.47
CA LEU A 107 -7.71 -10.63 5.50
C LEU A 107 -7.18 -11.92 6.16
N GLY A 108 -7.13 -11.99 7.48
CA GLY A 108 -6.71 -13.19 8.23
C GLY A 108 -5.19 -13.34 8.43
N TYR A 109 -4.42 -12.26 8.28
CA TYR A 109 -2.99 -12.20 8.64
C TYR A 109 -2.88 -11.92 10.15
N ALA A 110 -3.06 -12.97 10.97
CA ALA A 110 -2.81 -12.92 12.42
C ALA A 110 -1.32 -13.18 12.75
#